data_AF-A0A970L7Q5-F1
#
_entry.id   AF-A0A970L7Q5-F1
#
_cell.length_a   1.000
_cell.length_b   1.000
_cell.length_c   1.000
_cell.angle_alpha   90.00
_cell.angle_beta   90.00
_cell.angle_gamma   90.00
#
_symmetry.space_group_name_H-M   'P 1'
#
loop_
_entity.id
_entity.type
_entity.pdbx_description
1 polymer ?
#
loop_
_entity_poly.entity_id
_entity_poly.type
_entity_poly.pdbx_seq_one_letter_code
_entity_poly.pdbx_strand_id
1 'polypeptide(L)' 'MNAIRQFINVEDNSFQVTLPEGFNAKKVEVIIIPSDNDSTVGEDLRNLLEVRLKDYENHPDEMLDFNELLQQLEDEL' A
#
# COMPACT_ATOMS: atom_id res chain seq x y z
N MET A 1 -9.69 -2.40 17.87
CA MET A 1 -10.70 -1.89 16.92
C MET A 1 -10.64 -2.83 15.73
N ASN A 2 -11.69 -3.62 15.49
CA ASN A 2 -11.65 -4.67 14.45
C ASN A 2 -12.26 -4.08 13.16
N ALA A 3 -11.40 -3.74 12.20
CA ALA A 3 -11.84 -3.25 10.91
C ALA A 3 -11.97 -4.43 9.92
N ILE A 4 -12.99 -4.38 9.07
CA ILE A 4 -13.21 -5.34 8.00
C ILE A 4 -12.77 -4.69 6.70
N ARG A 5 -11.74 -5.23 6.04
CA ARG A 5 -11.33 -4.80 4.69
C ARG A 5 -11.83 -5.83 3.67
N GLN A 6 -12.61 -5.36 2.69
CA GLN A 6 -13.08 -6.18 1.58
C GLN A 6 -12.78 -5.45 0.27
N PHE A 7 -12.37 -6.19 -0.75
CA PHE A 7 -12.27 -5.71 -2.12
C PHE A 7 -13.56 -6.11 -2.85
N ILE A 8 -14.29 -5.12 -3.36
CA ILE A 8 -15.61 -5.32 -3.95
C ILE A 8 -15.61 -4.66 -5.32
N ASN A 9 -16.06 -5.39 -6.34
CA ASN A 9 -16.24 -4.84 -7.67
C ASN A 9 -17.38 -3.81 -7.67
N VAL A 10 -17.16 -2.70 -8.37
CA VAL A 10 -18.18 -1.67 -8.55
C VAL A 10 -18.91 -1.92 -9.86
N GLU A 11 -20.23 -2.07 -9.81
CA GLU A 11 -21.09 -2.24 -10.98
C GLU A 11 -22.16 -1.15 -10.96
N ASP A 12 -22.36 -0.44 -12.08
CA ASP A 12 -23.32 0.68 -12.21
C ASP A 12 -23.20 1.75 -11.11
N ASN A 13 -21.97 2.09 -10.72
CA ASN A 13 -21.64 3.02 -9.62
C ASN A 13 -22.24 2.61 -8.26
N SER A 14 -22.48 1.33 -8.08
CA SER A 14 -23.04 0.74 -6.88
C SER A 14 -22.18 -0.43 -6.41
N PHE A 15 -22.27 -0.74 -5.12
CA PHE A 15 -21.68 -1.94 -4.53
C PHE A 15 -22.55 -2.42 -3.36
N GLN A 16 -22.50 -3.73 -3.09
CA GLN A 16 -23.20 -4.35 -1.97
C GLN A 16 -22.17 -4.90 -0.98
N VAL A 17 -22.37 -4.60 0.30
CA VAL A 17 -21.56 -5.14 1.40
C VAL A 17 -22.44 -6.07 2.24
N THR A 18 -21.99 -7.29 2.43
CA THR A 18 -22.60 -8.21 3.41
C THR A 18 -21.68 -8.31 4.63
N LEU A 19 -22.26 -8.04 5.81
CA LEU A 19 -21.53 -8.14 7.08
C LEU A 19 -21.39 -9.62 7.48
N PRO A 20 -20.26 -10.02 8.09
CA PRO A 20 -20.03 -11.39 8.49
C PRO A 20 -21.01 -11.83 9.59
N GLU A 21 -21.23 -13.14 9.70
CA GLU A 21 -22.03 -13.72 10.77
C GLU A 21 -21.50 -13.29 12.15
N GLY A 22 -22.40 -12.90 13.06
CA GLY A 22 -22.05 -12.44 14.39
C GLY A 22 -21.65 -10.97 14.51
N PHE A 23 -21.67 -10.20 13.40
CA PHE A 23 -21.49 -8.74 13.48
C PHE A 23 -22.65 -8.08 14.24
N ASN A 24 -22.36 -7.47 15.40
CA ASN A 24 -23.37 -6.99 16.35
C ASN A 24 -23.35 -5.46 16.59
N ALA A 25 -22.54 -4.71 15.83
CA ALA A 25 -22.49 -3.26 15.98
C ALA A 25 -23.71 -2.58 15.36
N LYS A 26 -24.21 -1.52 16.01
CA LYS A 26 -25.39 -0.76 15.57
C LYS A 26 -25.10 0.28 14.48
N LYS A 27 -23.83 0.62 14.27
CA LYS A 27 -23.39 1.63 13.31
C LYS A 27 -22.07 1.20 12.68
N VAL A 28 -21.94 1.48 11.39
CA VAL A 28 -20.71 1.28 10.61
C VAL A 28 -20.26 2.60 10.00
N GLU A 29 -18.96 2.74 9.84
CA GLU A 29 -18.32 3.79 9.05
C GLU A 29 -17.76 3.14 7.78
N VAL A 30 -17.96 3.78 6.64
CA VAL A 30 -17.55 3.25 5.33
C VAL A 30 -16.53 4.22 4.73
N ILE A 31 -15.36 3.69 4.37
CA ILE A 31 -14.31 4.41 3.63
C ILE A 31 -14.22 3.77 2.25
N ILE A 32 -14.41 4.57 1.19
CA ILE A 32 -14.34 4.10 -0.20
C ILE A 32 -13.03 4.60 -0.79
N ILE A 33 -12.20 3.68 -1.23
CA ILE A 33 -10.91 3.97 -1.88
C ILE A 33 -10.94 3.29 -3.26
N PRO A 34 -10.82 4.04 -4.37
CA PRO A 34 -10.75 3.45 -5.70
C PRO A 34 -9.54 2.53 -5.81
N SER A 35 -9.75 1.26 -6.17
CA SER A 35 -8.68 0.27 -6.36
C SER A 35 -7.97 0.41 -7.70
N ASP A 36 -8.57 1.13 -8.67
CA ASP A 36 -7.98 1.36 -10.00
C ASP A 36 -6.82 2.36 -9.99
N ASN A 37 -6.57 2.98 -8.83
CA ASN A 37 -5.24 3.47 -8.55
C ASN A 37 -4.38 2.25 -8.21
N ASP A 38 -3.95 1.53 -9.26
CA ASP A 38 -2.55 1.14 -9.33
C ASP A 38 -1.82 2.35 -8.77
N SER A 39 -1.14 2.16 -7.65
CA SER A 39 -0.48 3.25 -6.95
C SER A 39 0.52 3.81 -7.96
N THR A 40 0.09 4.81 -8.73
CA THR A 40 0.97 5.61 -9.54
C THR A 40 1.85 6.22 -8.49
N VAL A 41 3.06 5.66 -8.38
CA VAL A 41 4.13 6.20 -7.58
C VAL A 41 4.11 7.68 -7.93
N GLY A 42 3.59 8.50 -7.02
CA GLY A 42 3.42 9.92 -7.27
C GLY A 42 4.77 10.45 -7.70
N GLU A 43 4.80 11.46 -8.58
CA GLU A 43 6.08 12.00 -9.07
C GLU A 43 7.03 12.34 -7.90
N ASP A 44 6.49 12.76 -6.76
CA ASP A 44 7.25 12.97 -5.51
C ASP A 44 7.95 11.71 -4.99
N LEU A 45 7.25 10.57 -4.97
CA LEU A 45 7.83 9.30 -4.53
C LEU A 45 8.84 8.79 -5.57
N ARG A 46 8.58 9.01 -6.86
CA ARG A 46 9.50 8.63 -7.94
C ARG A 46 10.80 9.45 -7.85
N ASN A 47 10.67 10.75 -7.66
CA ASN A 47 11.81 11.67 -7.48
C ASN A 47 12.61 11.31 -6.23
N LEU A 48 11.94 10.97 -5.12
CA LEU A 48 12.60 10.54 -3.90
C LEU A 48 13.40 9.25 -4.10
N LEU A 49 12.83 8.27 -4.80
CA LEU A 49 13.51 7.01 -5.11
C LEU A 49 14.69 7.23 -6.06
N GLU A 50 14.57 8.11 -7.06
CA GLU A 50 15.67 8.45 -7.98
C GLU A 50 16.83 9.15 -7.27
N VAL A 51 16.56 10.08 -6.35
CA VAL A 51 17.59 10.73 -5.53
C VAL A 51 18.31 9.68 -4.69
N ARG A 52 17.54 8.83 -4.01
CA ARG A 52 18.11 7.80 -3.14
C ARG A 52 18.93 6.76 -3.90
N LEU A 53 18.50 6.40 -5.11
CA LEU A 53 19.26 5.52 -6.00
C LEU A 53 20.59 6.16 -6.42
N LYS A 54 20.59 7.44 -6.80
CA LYS A 54 21.84 8.15 -7.14
C LYS A 54 22.79 8.23 -5.95
N ASP A 55 22.27 8.49 -4.75
CA ASP A 55 23.10 8.55 -3.56
C ASP A 55 23.72 7.17 -3.27
N TYR A 56 22.98 6.08 -3.46
CA TYR A 56 23.50 4.72 -3.37
C TYR A 56 24.59 4.41 -4.41
N GLU A 57 24.38 4.79 -5.68
CA GLU A 57 25.38 4.56 -6.74
C GLU A 57 26.71 5.27 -6.48
N ASN A 58 26.67 6.44 -5.85
CA ASN A 58 27.86 7.24 -5.56
C ASN A 58 28.49 6.90 -4.20
N HIS A 59 27.69 6.48 -3.20
CA HIS A 59 28.13 6.23 -1.82
C HIS A 59 27.47 4.98 -1.23
N PRO A 60 27.71 3.79 -1.79
CA PRO A 60 27.01 2.56 -1.39
C PRO A 60 27.28 2.13 0.04
N ASP A 61 28.49 2.41 0.55
CA ASP A 61 28.94 2.04 1.91
C ASP A 61 28.31 2.92 3.00
N GLU A 62 27.77 4.08 2.63
CA GLU A 62 27.13 5.04 3.55
C GLU A 62 25.62 4.79 3.69
N MET A 63 25.04 3.98 2.81
CA MET A 63 23.61 3.67 2.72
C MET A 63 23.27 2.30 3.32
N LEU A 64 23.68 2.09 4.57
CA LEU A 64 23.49 0.84 5.32
C LEU A 64 22.01 0.44 5.42
N ASP A 65 21.11 1.41 5.60
CA ASP A 65 19.68 1.20 5.70
C ASP A 65 19.05 0.69 4.38
N PHE A 66 19.58 1.12 3.23
CA PHE A 66 19.16 0.63 1.93
C PHE A 66 19.74 -0.75 1.61
N ASN A 67 20.98 -1.02 2.02
CA ASN A 67 21.59 -2.35 1.90
C ASN A 67 20.82 -3.41 2.71
N GLU A 68 20.41 -3.09 3.94
CA GLU A 68 19.58 -3.97 4.77
C GLU A 68 18.22 -4.24 4.10
N LEU A 69 17.61 -3.22 3.50
CA LEU A 69 16.35 -3.37 2.75
C LEU A 69 16.51 -4.27 1.52
N LEU A 70 17.60 -4.13 0.76
CA LEU A 70 17.87 -4.99 -0.39
C LEU A 70 18.07 -6.45 0.02
N GLN A 71 18.79 -6.71 1.12
CA GLN A 71 18.94 -8.06 1.67
C GLN A 71 17.60 -8.67 2.08
N GLN A 72 16.75 -7.91 2.78
CA GLN A 72 15.43 -8.40 3.18
C GLN A 72 14.54 -8.77 1.98
N LEU A 73 14.62 -8.00 0.89
CA LEU A 73 13.88 -8.31 -0.34
C LEU A 73 14.41 -9.55 -1.06
N GLU A 74 15.73 -9.78 -1.02
CA GLU A 74 16.35 -10.98 -1.57
C GLU A 74 15.99 -12.23 -0.75
N ASP A 75 15.89 -12.10 0.58
CA ASP A 75 15.49 -13.19 1.48
C ASP A 75 14.00 -13.57 1.37
N GLU A 76 13.14 -12.66 0.89
CA GLU A 76 11.69 -12.90 0.69
C GLU A 76 11.34 -13.51 -0.69
N LEU A 77 12.29 -13.57 -1.64
CA LEU A 77 12.11 -14.11 -3.00
C LEU A 77 12.49 -15.60 -3.11
#